data_AF-B1PAL4-F1
#
_entry.id   AF-B1PAL4-F1
#
_cell.length_a   1.000
_cell.length_b   1.000
_cell.length_c   1.000
_cell.angle_alpha   90.00
_cell.angle_beta   90.00
_cell.angle_gamma   90.00
#
_symmetry.space_group_name_H-M   'P 1'
#
loop_
_entity.id
_entity.type
_entity.pdbx_description
1 polymer ?
#
loop_
_entity_poly.entity_id
_entity_poly.type
_entity_poly.pdbx_seq_one_letter_code
_entity_poly.pdbx_strand_id
1 'polypeptide(L)'
;KLNRLYRLVASELGRQLGVRVTYVPVVDYAASVSAFRTGDLDLVWFGGLTGVQARLQRPGARVLAQRDIDVAFRTVFIANVRSGLRPFSQQKGLAQLRGRRFTFGSESSTSGRLMPQYYLYQAGVKLADFAGGAPGFSGSHDATIALVQSGAYEAGAVNEQVWRASLHDGKASRTKVIAIWNSPGYPD
;
A
#
# COMPACT_ATOMS: atom_id res chain seq x y z
N LYS A 1 9.40 0.97 -17.75
CA LYS A 1 10.26 -0.07 -17.10
C LYS A 1 9.46 -1.32 -16.72
N LEU A 2 8.38 -1.20 -15.93
CA LEU A 2 7.55 -2.33 -15.46
C LEU A 2 6.99 -3.22 -16.59
N ASN A 3 6.35 -2.63 -17.61
CA ASN A 3 5.77 -3.37 -18.73
C ASN A 3 6.77 -4.24 -19.50
N ARG A 4 8.04 -3.81 -19.56
CA ARG A 4 9.11 -4.60 -20.18
C ARG A 4 9.48 -5.80 -19.32
N LEU A 5 9.63 -5.61 -18.01
CA LEU A 5 9.99 -6.68 -17.08
C LEU A 5 8.91 -7.76 -17.01
N TYR A 6 7.64 -7.37 -16.87
CA TYR A 6 6.55 -8.36 -16.78
C TYR A 6 6.30 -9.12 -18.09
N ARG A 7 6.58 -8.52 -19.26
CA ARG A 7 6.58 -9.26 -20.53
C ARG A 7 7.67 -10.33 -20.58
N LEU A 8 8.86 -10.07 -20.02
CA LEU A 8 9.91 -11.08 -19.92
C LEU A 8 9.51 -12.23 -18.99
N VAL A 9 8.90 -11.91 -17.84
CA VAL A 9 8.37 -12.91 -16.90
C VAL A 9 7.28 -13.76 -17.58
N ALA A 10 6.34 -13.14 -18.28
CA ALA A 10 5.29 -13.86 -19.02
C ALA A 10 5.89 -14.79 -20.09
N SER A 11 6.88 -14.31 -20.86
CA SER A 11 7.55 -15.12 -21.88
C SER A 11 8.26 -16.34 -21.28
N GLU A 12 8.99 -16.15 -20.18
CA GLU A 12 9.71 -17.25 -19.52
C GLU A 12 8.74 -18.24 -18.88
N LEU A 13 7.68 -17.76 -18.22
CA LEU A 13 6.64 -18.61 -17.65
C LEU A 13 5.94 -19.44 -18.73
N GLY A 14 5.63 -18.84 -19.88
CA GLY A 14 5.04 -19.56 -21.01
C GLY A 14 5.98 -20.63 -21.57
N ARG A 15 7.28 -20.35 -21.66
CA ARG A 15 8.30 -21.33 -22.09
C ARG A 15 8.38 -22.51 -21.13
N GLN A 16 8.34 -22.28 -19.83
CA GLN A 16 8.45 -23.31 -18.79
C GLN A 16 7.19 -24.17 -18.68
N LEU A 17 6.00 -23.56 -18.84
CA LEU A 17 4.72 -24.25 -18.72
C LEU A 17 4.22 -24.90 -20.02
N GLY A 18 4.79 -24.53 -21.17
CA GLY A 18 4.33 -25.00 -22.47
C GLY A 18 2.96 -24.43 -22.89
N VAL A 19 2.52 -23.33 -22.28
CA VAL A 19 1.26 -22.63 -22.61
C VAL A 19 1.51 -21.17 -22.93
N ARG A 20 0.60 -20.54 -23.68
CA ARG A 20 0.68 -19.10 -23.95
C ARG A 20 0.38 -18.30 -22.68
N VAL A 21 1.31 -17.45 -22.27
CA VAL A 21 1.13 -16.52 -21.15
C VAL A 21 1.20 -15.08 -21.66
N THR A 22 0.22 -14.26 -21.32
CA THR A 22 0.14 -12.86 -21.75
C THR A 22 0.13 -11.95 -20.52
N TYR A 23 1.02 -10.95 -20.49
CA TYR A 23 0.97 -9.92 -19.45
C TYR A 23 -0.11 -8.89 -19.78
N VAL A 24 -1.03 -8.67 -18.84
CA VAL A 24 -2.10 -7.66 -18.92
C VAL A 24 -1.86 -6.63 -17.82
N PRO A 25 -1.58 -5.34 -18.17
CA PRO A 25 -1.46 -4.29 -17.17
C PRO A 25 -2.84 -3.90 -16.63
N VAL A 26 -2.90 -3.58 -15.35
CA VAL A 26 -4.10 -3.08 -14.65
C VAL A 26 -3.80 -1.71 -14.05
N VAL A 27 -4.83 -0.86 -13.95
CA VAL A 27 -4.67 0.54 -13.55
C VAL A 27 -4.57 0.72 -12.03
N ASP A 28 -5.20 -0.17 -11.27
CA ASP A 28 -5.18 -0.17 -9.81
C ASP A 28 -5.55 -1.54 -9.21
N TYR A 29 -5.56 -1.61 -7.88
CA TYR A 29 -5.90 -2.81 -7.11
C TYR A 29 -7.34 -3.28 -7.35
N ALA A 30 -8.32 -2.38 -7.38
CA ALA A 30 -9.73 -2.76 -7.54
C ALA A 30 -10.01 -3.32 -8.94
N ALA A 31 -9.38 -2.75 -9.96
CA ALA A 31 -9.41 -3.27 -11.33
C ALA A 31 -8.82 -4.69 -11.41
N SER A 32 -7.73 -4.96 -10.69
CA SER A 32 -7.11 -6.29 -10.67
C SER A 32 -8.01 -7.37 -10.05
N VAL A 33 -8.70 -7.04 -8.95
CA VAL A 33 -9.67 -7.94 -8.32
C VAL A 33 -10.88 -8.17 -9.23
N SER A 34 -11.38 -7.11 -9.87
CA SER A 34 -12.52 -7.18 -10.78
C SER A 34 -12.24 -8.04 -12.01
N ALA A 35 -11.07 -7.85 -12.65
CA ALA A 35 -10.64 -8.60 -13.81
C ALA A 35 -10.36 -10.08 -13.49
N PHE A 36 -9.81 -10.37 -12.31
CA PHE A 36 -9.65 -11.75 -11.84
C PHE A 36 -11.02 -12.41 -11.58
N ARG A 37 -11.97 -11.69 -10.99
CA ARG A 37 -13.34 -12.19 -10.78
C ARG A 37 -14.01 -12.58 -12.09
N THR A 38 -13.95 -11.72 -13.11
CA THR A 38 -14.58 -11.95 -14.42
C THR A 38 -13.87 -13.01 -15.26
N GLY A 39 -12.64 -13.40 -14.89
CA GLY A 39 -11.84 -14.37 -15.65
C GLY A 39 -11.00 -13.72 -16.75
N ASP A 40 -10.89 -12.39 -16.76
CA ASP A 40 -9.98 -11.67 -17.66
C ASP A 40 -8.52 -11.80 -17.23
N LEU A 41 -8.28 -12.21 -15.97
CA LEU A 41 -6.96 -12.54 -15.42
C LEU A 41 -6.98 -13.91 -14.75
N ASP A 42 -6.01 -14.76 -15.08
CA ASP A 42 -5.86 -16.11 -14.51
C ASP A 42 -4.92 -16.15 -13.30
N LEU A 43 -3.91 -15.28 -13.27
CA LEU A 43 -2.87 -15.23 -12.24
C LEU A 43 -2.53 -13.78 -11.91
N VAL A 44 -2.64 -13.42 -10.63
CA VAL A 44 -2.41 -12.05 -10.16
C VAL A 44 -1.60 -12.05 -8.87
N TRP A 45 -0.66 -11.11 -8.76
CA TRP A 45 0.04 -10.83 -7.51
C TRP A 45 -0.80 -9.88 -6.65
N PHE A 46 -1.58 -10.44 -5.73
CA PHE A 46 -2.38 -9.68 -4.79
C PHE A 46 -1.61 -9.40 -3.50
N GLY A 47 -1.91 -8.26 -2.85
CA GLY A 47 -1.66 -8.10 -1.41
C GLY A 47 -2.79 -8.74 -0.60
N GLY A 48 -2.61 -8.86 0.71
CA GLY A 48 -3.47 -9.60 1.63
C GLY A 48 -4.96 -9.26 1.53
N LEU A 49 -5.33 -7.98 1.55
CA LEU A 49 -6.73 -7.55 1.39
C LEU A 49 -7.28 -7.94 0.01
N THR A 50 -6.57 -7.61 -1.06
CA THR A 50 -6.99 -7.94 -2.43
C THR A 50 -7.07 -9.44 -2.67
N GLY A 51 -6.21 -10.24 -2.03
CA GLY A 51 -6.23 -11.71 -2.12
C GLY A 51 -7.42 -12.31 -1.39
N VAL A 52 -7.81 -11.75 -0.24
CA VAL A 52 -9.08 -12.10 0.43
C VAL A 52 -10.27 -11.73 -0.47
N GLN A 53 -10.32 -10.49 -0.98
CA GLN A 53 -11.39 -10.03 -1.85
C GLN A 53 -11.55 -10.89 -3.11
N ALA A 54 -10.44 -11.22 -3.78
CA ALA A 54 -10.43 -12.07 -4.97
C ALA A 54 -11.01 -13.45 -4.69
N ARG A 55 -10.61 -14.10 -3.59
CA ARG A 55 -11.10 -15.44 -3.22
C ARG A 55 -12.57 -15.45 -2.80
N LEU A 56 -13.04 -14.39 -2.14
CA LEU A 56 -14.46 -14.25 -1.80
C LEU A 56 -15.33 -14.06 -3.06
N GLN A 57 -14.77 -13.45 -4.11
CA GLN A 57 -15.50 -13.14 -5.35
C GLN A 57 -15.34 -14.20 -6.43
N ARG A 58 -14.34 -15.08 -6.33
CA ARG A 58 -14.07 -16.16 -7.30
C ARG A 58 -13.92 -17.51 -6.56
N PRO A 59 -15.01 -18.27 -6.38
CA PRO A 59 -14.95 -19.61 -5.84
C PRO A 59 -13.94 -20.48 -6.60
N GLY A 60 -13.14 -21.25 -5.86
CA GLY A 60 -12.07 -22.08 -6.44
C GLY A 60 -10.75 -21.36 -6.69
N ALA A 61 -10.65 -20.04 -6.46
CA ALA A 61 -9.37 -19.34 -6.47
C ALA A 61 -8.43 -19.87 -5.38
N ARG A 62 -7.16 -20.09 -5.73
CA ARG A 62 -6.14 -20.68 -4.85
C ARG A 62 -4.95 -19.75 -4.70
N VAL A 63 -4.41 -19.68 -3.49
CA VAL A 63 -3.09 -19.06 -3.26
C VAL A 63 -2.04 -20.08 -3.67
N LEU A 64 -1.14 -19.68 -4.56
CA LEU A 64 -0.08 -20.57 -5.08
C LEU A 64 1.26 -20.36 -4.35
N ALA A 65 1.59 -19.11 -4.06
CA ALA A 65 2.86 -18.74 -3.44
C ALA A 65 2.74 -17.38 -2.72
N GLN A 66 3.68 -17.12 -1.83
CA GLN A 66 3.93 -15.84 -1.16
C GLN A 66 5.45 -15.63 -1.14
N ARG A 67 5.93 -14.37 -1.19
CA ARG A 67 7.36 -14.10 -0.95
C ARG A 67 7.66 -14.18 0.54
N ASP A 68 8.87 -14.61 0.86
CA ASP A 68 9.45 -14.53 2.20
C ASP A 68 9.31 -13.13 2.84
N ILE A 69 9.56 -12.07 2.04
CA ILE A 69 9.45 -10.67 2.46
C ILE A 69 8.03 -10.24 2.82
N ASP A 70 7.00 -10.94 2.35
CA ASP A 70 5.60 -10.58 2.58
C ASP A 70 5.06 -11.19 3.89
N VAL A 71 5.80 -12.10 4.52
CA VAL A 71 5.44 -12.73 5.82
C VAL A 71 5.47 -11.71 6.96
N ALA A 72 6.38 -10.75 6.89
CA ALA A 72 6.63 -9.76 7.93
C ALA A 72 6.56 -8.33 7.37
N PHE A 73 5.54 -8.07 6.56
CA PHE A 73 5.28 -6.79 5.93
C PHE A 73 5.05 -5.68 6.98
N ARG A 74 5.48 -4.44 6.67
CA ARG A 74 5.32 -3.29 7.58
C ARG A 74 4.69 -2.09 6.87
N THR A 75 3.78 -1.43 7.59
CA THR A 75 3.32 -0.09 7.23
C THR A 75 4.24 0.96 7.87
N VAL A 76 4.60 1.96 7.07
CA VAL A 76 5.31 3.16 7.49
C VAL A 76 4.34 4.33 7.48
N PHE A 77 4.16 4.96 8.64
CA PHE A 77 3.52 6.26 8.73
C PHE A 77 4.57 7.33 8.46
N ILE A 78 4.24 8.23 7.53
CA ILE A 78 5.10 9.33 7.11
C ILE A 78 4.43 10.67 7.42
N ALA A 79 5.24 11.70 7.64
CA ALA A 79 4.76 13.07 7.86
C ALA A 79 5.60 14.10 7.11
N ASN A 80 4.96 15.19 6.70
CA ASN A 80 5.65 16.37 6.22
C ASN A 80 6.45 17.00 7.37
N VAL A 81 7.69 17.39 7.14
CA VAL A 81 8.53 17.99 8.20
C VAL A 81 7.94 19.30 8.75
N ARG A 82 7.15 20.03 7.95
CA ARG A 82 6.52 21.30 8.35
C ARG A 82 5.26 21.10 9.20
N SER A 83 4.75 19.87 9.34
CA SER A 83 3.59 19.57 10.20
C SER A 83 3.90 19.68 11.70
N GLY A 84 5.18 19.70 12.07
CA GLY A 84 5.64 19.62 13.47
C GLY A 84 5.55 18.21 14.08
N LEU A 85 5.02 17.22 13.35
CA LEU A 85 5.00 15.82 13.80
C LEU A 85 6.44 15.29 13.88
N ARG A 86 6.74 14.59 14.98
CA ARG A 86 8.06 13.98 15.24
C ARG A 86 7.94 12.47 15.31
N PRO A 87 9.03 11.72 15.05
CA PRO A 87 9.03 10.28 15.22
C PRO A 87 8.73 9.87 16.66
N PHE A 88 8.02 8.75 16.82
CA PHE A 88 7.70 8.15 18.11
C PHE A 88 7.79 6.62 18.03
N SER A 89 8.00 5.96 19.17
CA SER A 89 8.20 4.51 19.23
C SER A 89 6.92 3.72 19.53
N GLN A 90 6.01 4.31 20.30
CA GLN A 90 4.80 3.61 20.76
C GLN A 90 3.62 3.87 19.84
N GLN A 91 2.84 2.84 19.54
CA GLN A 91 1.64 2.94 18.70
C GLN A 91 0.63 4.00 19.20
N LYS A 92 0.51 4.19 20.51
CA LYS A 92 -0.33 5.25 21.11
C LYS A 92 0.03 6.65 20.60
N GLY A 93 1.25 6.88 20.12
CA GLY A 93 1.67 8.14 19.51
C GLY A 93 0.89 8.51 18.24
N LEU A 94 0.24 7.55 17.57
CA LEU A 94 -0.67 7.82 16.44
C LEU A 94 -1.83 8.75 16.82
N ALA A 95 -2.16 8.86 18.11
CA ALA A 95 -3.11 9.83 18.66
C ALA A 95 -2.82 11.29 18.23
N GLN A 96 -1.56 11.62 17.93
CA GLN A 96 -1.14 12.95 17.47
C GLN A 96 -1.68 13.30 16.07
N LEU A 97 -2.18 12.32 15.33
CA LEU A 97 -2.75 12.50 14.00
C LEU A 97 -4.21 12.99 14.01
N ARG A 98 -4.86 13.06 15.18
CA ARG A 98 -6.18 13.69 15.31
C ARG A 98 -6.11 15.16 14.90
N GLY A 99 -7.13 15.62 14.20
CA GLY A 99 -7.23 16.97 13.66
C GLY A 99 -6.24 17.27 12.54
N ARG A 100 -5.45 16.30 12.07
CA ARG A 100 -4.48 16.49 10.98
C ARG A 100 -5.07 16.12 9.63
N ARG A 101 -4.56 16.74 8.56
CA ARG A 101 -4.84 16.30 7.19
C ARG A 101 -4.07 15.00 6.91
N PHE A 102 -4.76 13.87 6.98
CA PHE A 102 -4.17 12.55 6.77
C PHE A 102 -4.69 11.90 5.48
N THR A 103 -3.84 11.18 4.74
CA THR A 103 -4.27 10.39 3.57
C THR A 103 -3.80 8.94 3.65
N PHE A 104 -4.71 8.02 3.36
CA PHE A 104 -4.38 6.64 3.00
C PHE A 104 -3.89 6.56 1.55
N GLY A 105 -3.40 5.37 1.17
CA GLY A 105 -3.12 4.99 -0.22
C GLY A 105 -4.41 4.69 -1.01
N SER A 106 -4.43 3.53 -1.68
CA SER A 106 -5.64 2.99 -2.31
C SER A 106 -6.60 2.41 -1.26
N GLU A 107 -7.91 2.52 -1.52
CA GLU A 107 -8.95 1.92 -0.67
C GLU A 107 -8.83 0.39 -0.52
N SER A 108 -8.31 -0.30 -1.53
CA SER A 108 -8.11 -1.76 -1.50
C SER A 108 -6.71 -2.16 -1.02
N SER A 109 -5.89 -1.22 -0.54
CA SER A 109 -4.53 -1.51 -0.09
C SER A 109 -4.51 -2.08 1.33
N THR A 110 -3.81 -3.21 1.52
CA THR A 110 -3.53 -3.76 2.86
C THR A 110 -2.68 -2.79 3.67
N SER A 111 -1.47 -2.49 3.20
CA SER A 111 -0.46 -1.71 3.91
C SER A 111 -0.66 -0.20 3.83
N GLY A 112 -1.39 0.28 2.83
CA GLY A 112 -1.72 1.69 2.61
C GLY A 112 -3.07 2.11 3.18
N ARG A 113 -3.95 1.17 3.56
CA ARG A 113 -5.26 1.48 4.17
C ARG A 113 -5.65 0.54 5.30
N LEU A 114 -5.87 -0.75 5.05
CA LEU A 114 -6.49 -1.66 6.03
C LEU A 114 -5.71 -1.71 7.35
N MET A 115 -4.42 -2.02 7.26
CA MET A 115 -3.54 -2.13 8.43
C MET A 115 -3.28 -0.78 9.12
N PRO A 116 -2.96 0.33 8.42
CA PRO A 116 -2.84 1.61 9.10
C PRO A 116 -4.15 2.05 9.77
N GLN A 117 -5.31 1.81 9.16
CA GLN A 117 -6.61 2.08 9.80
C GLN A 117 -6.80 1.25 11.07
N TYR A 118 -6.43 -0.02 11.06
CA TYR A 118 -6.45 -0.88 12.24
C TYR A 118 -5.56 -0.33 13.37
N TYR A 119 -4.33 0.08 13.06
CA TYR A 119 -3.42 0.62 14.08
C TYR A 119 -3.86 1.98 14.62
N LEU A 120 -4.45 2.83 13.77
CA LEU A 120 -5.08 4.09 14.18
C LEU A 120 -6.24 3.82 15.15
N TYR A 121 -7.12 2.87 14.81
CA TYR A 121 -8.24 2.47 15.66
C TYR A 121 -7.77 1.99 17.05
N GLN A 122 -6.76 1.13 17.09
CA GLN A 122 -6.16 0.67 18.34
C GLN A 122 -5.51 1.80 19.17
N ALA A 123 -5.02 2.85 18.52
CA ALA A 123 -4.56 4.08 19.19
C ALA A 123 -5.71 5.03 19.58
N GLY A 124 -6.96 4.61 19.38
CA GLY A 124 -8.18 5.35 19.66
C GLY A 124 -8.50 6.44 18.65
N VAL A 125 -7.84 6.47 17.49
CA VAL A 125 -8.07 7.47 16.43
C VAL A 125 -9.16 6.96 15.49
N LYS A 126 -10.27 7.68 15.42
CA LYS A 126 -11.37 7.40 14.48
C LYS A 126 -11.11 8.13 13.17
N LEU A 127 -11.67 7.62 12.07
CA LEU A 127 -11.57 8.28 10.77
C LEU A 127 -12.17 9.70 10.78
N ALA A 128 -13.23 9.90 11.56
CA ALA A 128 -13.87 11.19 11.74
C ALA A 128 -13.01 12.21 12.52
N ASP A 129 -11.95 11.76 13.19
CA ASP A 129 -11.07 12.64 13.96
C ASP A 129 -10.11 13.44 13.06
N PHE A 130 -9.98 13.11 11.78
CA PHE A 130 -9.10 13.83 10.85
C PHE A 130 -9.66 15.18 10.44
N ALA A 131 -8.77 16.11 10.03
CA ALA A 131 -9.20 17.41 9.52
C ALA A 131 -10.16 17.24 8.34
N GLY A 132 -11.32 17.90 8.40
CA GLY A 132 -12.38 17.75 7.40
C GLY A 132 -13.31 16.55 7.65
N GLY A 133 -13.17 15.83 8.77
CA GLY A 133 -14.07 14.76 9.18
C GLY A 133 -13.83 13.41 8.50
N ALA A 134 -12.77 13.28 7.70
CA ALA A 134 -12.40 12.03 7.02
C ALA A 134 -10.92 12.04 6.58
N PRO A 135 -10.29 10.87 6.37
CA PRO A 135 -9.01 10.77 5.68
C PRO A 135 -9.17 10.99 4.17
N GLY A 136 -8.09 11.39 3.51
CA GLY A 136 -7.97 11.31 2.04
C GLY A 136 -7.60 9.90 1.54
N PHE A 137 -7.70 9.72 0.23
CA PHE A 137 -7.23 8.54 -0.50
C PHE A 137 -6.43 8.98 -1.72
N SER A 138 -5.13 8.72 -1.71
CA SER A 138 -4.21 9.15 -2.78
C SER A 138 -4.23 8.22 -4.00
N GLY A 139 -4.79 7.02 -3.85
CA GLY A 139 -4.84 5.99 -4.88
C GLY A 139 -3.58 5.11 -5.00
N SER A 140 -2.41 5.55 -4.54
CA SER A 140 -1.17 4.75 -4.59
C SER A 140 -0.14 5.18 -3.55
N HIS A 141 0.84 4.31 -3.25
CA HIS A 141 1.92 4.66 -2.32
C HIS A 141 2.80 5.81 -2.82
N ASP A 142 3.12 5.85 -4.12
CA ASP A 142 3.90 6.93 -4.72
C ASP A 142 3.15 8.28 -4.61
N ALA A 143 1.84 8.27 -4.87
CA ALA A 143 0.99 9.45 -4.70
C ALA A 143 0.90 9.89 -3.23
N THR A 144 0.76 8.95 -2.27
CA THR A 144 0.80 9.28 -0.83
C THR A 144 2.10 9.98 -0.46
N ILE A 145 3.25 9.47 -0.90
CA ILE A 145 4.55 10.09 -0.62
C ILE A 145 4.61 11.50 -1.19
N ALA A 146 4.19 11.70 -2.45
CA ALA A 146 4.22 13.01 -3.10
C ALA A 146 3.30 14.03 -2.40
N LEU A 147 2.09 13.62 -2.02
CA LEU A 147 1.12 14.47 -1.33
C LEU A 147 1.56 14.86 0.07
N VAL A 148 2.15 13.94 0.83
CA VAL A 148 2.72 14.25 2.15
C VAL A 148 3.96 15.11 2.00
N GLN A 149 4.85 14.81 1.05
CA GLN A 149 6.06 15.59 0.80
C GLN A 149 5.76 17.04 0.39
N SER A 150 4.73 17.26 -0.43
CA SER A 150 4.32 18.62 -0.82
C SER A 150 3.68 19.41 0.33
N GLY A 151 3.10 18.71 1.31
CA GLY A 151 2.37 19.30 2.44
C GLY A 151 0.88 19.50 2.17
N ALA A 152 0.38 19.03 1.02
CA ALA A 152 -1.06 18.95 0.76
C ALA A 152 -1.75 18.14 1.87
N TYR A 153 -1.14 17.02 2.26
CA TYR A 153 -1.44 16.29 3.49
C TYR A 153 -0.27 16.39 4.47
N GLU A 154 -0.58 16.40 5.76
CA GLU A 154 0.42 16.45 6.83
C GLU A 154 1.03 15.09 7.13
N ALA A 155 0.24 14.02 6.97
CA ALA A 155 0.66 12.66 7.22
C ALA A 155 -0.04 11.65 6.29
N GLY A 156 0.55 10.47 6.16
CA GLY A 156 -0.03 9.36 5.41
C GLY A 156 0.64 8.03 5.73
N ALA A 157 0.12 6.95 5.16
CA ALA A 157 0.63 5.60 5.39
C ALA A 157 1.03 4.91 4.09
N VAL A 158 2.19 4.25 4.10
CA VAL A 158 2.75 3.58 2.92
C VAL A 158 3.40 2.25 3.25
N ASN A 159 3.61 1.46 2.20
CA ASN A 159 4.41 0.24 2.19
C ASN A 159 5.90 0.56 2.47
N GLU A 160 6.56 -0.23 3.33
CA GLU A 160 7.98 -0.03 3.71
C GLU A 160 8.95 -0.12 2.52
N GLN A 161 8.74 -1.06 1.60
CA GLN A 161 9.60 -1.23 0.44
C GLN A 161 9.49 -0.04 -0.52
N VAL A 162 8.27 0.45 -0.77
CA VAL A 162 8.03 1.65 -1.59
C VAL A 162 8.66 2.87 -0.93
N TRP A 163 8.53 3.01 0.40
CA TRP A 163 9.18 4.09 1.13
C TRP A 163 10.70 4.06 0.98
N ARG A 164 11.33 2.91 1.22
CA ARG A 164 12.79 2.73 1.07
C ARG A 164 13.26 2.97 -0.36
N ALA A 165 12.56 2.43 -1.34
CA ALA A 165 12.88 2.62 -2.77
C ALA A 165 12.74 4.10 -3.17
N SER A 166 11.68 4.77 -2.71
CA SER A 166 11.46 6.19 -3.00
C SER A 166 12.55 7.09 -2.42
N LEU A 167 13.06 6.77 -1.23
CA LEU A 167 14.23 7.45 -0.64
C LEU A 167 15.52 7.17 -1.43
N HIS A 168 15.76 5.91 -1.78
CA HIS A 168 16.93 5.48 -2.55
C HIS A 168 16.98 6.15 -3.94
N ASP A 169 15.84 6.20 -4.61
CA ASP A 169 15.70 6.76 -5.96
C ASP A 169 15.58 8.29 -5.98
N GLY A 170 15.65 8.94 -4.81
CA GLY A 170 15.58 10.41 -4.67
C GLY A 170 14.19 11.02 -4.89
N LYS A 171 13.13 10.20 -5.04
CA LYS A 171 11.74 10.66 -5.17
C LYS A 171 11.21 11.25 -3.85
N ALA A 172 11.58 10.62 -2.73
CA ALA A 172 11.35 11.14 -1.39
C ALA A 172 12.61 11.83 -0.85
N SER A 173 12.47 13.04 -0.34
CA SER A 173 13.52 13.77 0.34
C SER A 173 13.29 13.77 1.85
N ARG A 174 14.27 13.30 2.61
CA ARG A 174 14.26 13.33 4.09
C ARG A 174 14.15 14.72 4.68
N THR A 175 14.45 15.76 3.89
CA THR A 175 14.30 17.17 4.29
C THR A 175 12.86 17.66 4.17
N LYS A 176 11.96 16.90 3.53
CA LYS A 176 10.57 17.29 3.27
C LYS A 176 9.56 16.31 3.89
N VAL A 177 9.89 15.03 3.91
CA VAL A 177 9.04 13.95 4.44
C VAL A 177 9.87 12.96 5.24
N ILE A 178 9.36 12.56 6.40
CA ILE A 178 10.03 11.65 7.33
C ILE A 178 9.09 10.51 7.73
N ALA A 179 9.67 9.35 8.06
CA ALA A 179 8.92 8.31 8.77
C ALA A 179 8.73 8.73 10.23
N ILE A 180 7.52 8.61 10.75
CA ILE A 180 7.18 8.95 12.14
C ILE A 180 6.86 7.73 12.99
N TRP A 181 6.40 6.64 12.40
CA TRP A 181 6.15 5.37 13.08
C TRP A 181 6.10 4.20 12.10
N ASN A 182 6.55 3.03 12.53
CA ASN A 182 6.46 1.79 11.77
C ASN A 182 5.60 0.79 12.54
N SER A 183 4.73 0.07 11.84
CA SER A 183 3.98 -1.01 12.45
C SER A 183 4.88 -2.21 12.84
N PRO A 184 4.41 -3.07 13.75
CA PRO A 184 4.87 -4.46 13.79
C PRO A 184 4.74 -5.14 12.42
N GLY A 185 5.47 -6.23 12.23
CA GLY A 185 5.34 -7.06 11.04
C GLY A 185 3.97 -7.76 11.00
N TYR A 186 3.39 -7.86 9.81
CA TYR A 186 2.16 -8.61 9.55
C TYR A 186 2.23 -9.28 8.17
N PRO A 187 1.45 -10.35 7.92
CA PRO A 187 1.36 -10.95 6.59
C PRO A 187 0.61 -10.03 5.60
N ASP A 188 1.20 -9.81 4.43
CA ASP A 188 0.56 -9.19 3.25
C ASP A 188 0.69 -10.09 2.02
#